data_AF-A0A7S1TIS9-F1
#
_entry.id   AF-A0A7S1TIS9-F1
#
_cell.length_a   1.000
_cell.length_b   1.000
_cell.length_c   1.000
_cell.angle_alpha   90.00
_cell.angle_beta   90.00
_cell.angle_gamma   90.00
#
_symmetry.space_group_name_H-M   'P 1'
#
loop_
_entity.id
_entity.type
_entity.pdbx_description
1 polymer ?
#
loop_
_entity_poly.entity_id
_entity_poly.type
_entity_poly.pdbx_seq_one_letter_code
_entity_poly.pdbx_strand_id
1 'polypeptide(L)'
;ADEAKEDYDSVLSAKCIERNGNKWAWTIPIILPITADEAKTAVVGSTVALSSASAGDVFGTLKVESVYDWDKASFIKAVYGTERTDHPGARLWIGDDRSTLVGGEISVLPFNDTRDFVQRIFNPVKLRNFIAEQGYEVTVAFQTRNPLHRAHEYALVYGAEKLLRETGKKVGVFLNPLVGQLKGDDVPAATRMLTYAKLIDDKLLGEGDKDVELWQSKGQDLGSQTCLAGLDMRMYYGGPSEAVMHAIYRQNLGISHFIIGRKHADAPYDDGSAIWGDFDAQEIFHNLGGELSIKTVNVGFAAYFEEIGRVGLVEDNKGKTTVNISGTKMRALLNDGQMPDDRVMRPTTATILMEYYRSKNVA
;
A
#
# COMPACT_ATOMS: atom_id res chain seq x y z
N ALA A 1 3.50 -32.88 -3.69
CA ALA A 1 4.65 -32.06 -4.06
C ALA A 1 4.79 -30.98 -2.99
N ASP A 2 5.99 -30.44 -2.79
CA ASP A 2 6.24 -29.39 -1.81
C ASP A 2 5.87 -28.03 -2.42
N GLU A 3 4.56 -27.77 -2.53
CA GLU A 3 4.05 -26.59 -3.22
C GLU A 3 4.58 -25.29 -2.58
N ALA A 4 4.78 -25.27 -1.26
CA ALA A 4 5.23 -24.06 -0.55
C ALA A 4 6.67 -23.68 -0.90
N LYS A 5 7.60 -24.64 -0.95
CA LYS A 5 8.99 -24.35 -1.35
C LYS A 5 9.08 -24.06 -2.85
N GLU A 6 8.34 -24.81 -3.67
CA GLU A 6 8.27 -24.58 -5.12
C GLU A 6 7.77 -23.16 -5.43
N ASP A 7 6.75 -22.67 -4.72
CA ASP A 7 6.28 -21.29 -4.83
C ASP A 7 7.35 -20.29 -4.41
N TYR A 8 8.03 -20.52 -3.29
CA TYR A 8 9.11 -19.64 -2.83
C TYR A 8 10.19 -19.50 -3.91
N ASP A 9 10.69 -20.61 -4.43
CA ASP A 9 11.73 -20.64 -5.46
C ASP A 9 11.24 -19.99 -6.78
N SER A 10 10.00 -20.26 -7.17
CA SER A 10 9.36 -19.68 -8.36
C SER A 10 9.19 -18.16 -8.23
N VAL A 11 8.81 -17.65 -7.06
CA VAL A 11 8.69 -16.21 -6.83
C VAL A 11 10.06 -15.53 -6.93
N LEU A 12 11.11 -16.12 -6.36
CA LEU A 12 12.46 -15.54 -6.44
C LEU A 12 13.03 -15.54 -7.86
N SER A 13 12.82 -16.63 -8.61
CA SER A 13 13.44 -16.82 -9.93
C SER A 13 12.61 -16.30 -11.09
N ALA A 14 11.28 -16.41 -11.01
CA ALA A 14 10.36 -16.12 -12.10
C ALA A 14 9.29 -15.07 -11.77
N LYS A 15 9.19 -14.61 -10.52
CA LYS A 15 8.20 -13.61 -10.07
C LYS A 15 6.75 -14.03 -10.36
N CYS A 16 6.47 -15.31 -10.20
CA CYS A 16 5.13 -15.88 -10.31
C CYS A 16 4.94 -17.09 -9.41
N ILE A 17 3.68 -17.48 -9.21
CA ILE A 17 3.26 -18.78 -8.69
C ILE A 17 2.46 -19.54 -9.74
N GLU A 18 2.48 -20.86 -9.71
CA GLU A 18 1.72 -21.70 -10.63
C GLU A 18 0.53 -22.36 -9.92
N ARG A 19 -0.68 -22.17 -10.44
CA ARG A 19 -1.88 -22.83 -9.92
C ARG A 19 -2.81 -23.22 -11.04
N ASN A 20 -3.28 -24.47 -11.01
CA ASN A 20 -4.19 -25.04 -12.00
C ASN A 20 -3.70 -24.87 -13.45
N GLY A 21 -2.40 -25.02 -13.68
CA GLY A 21 -1.76 -24.87 -14.99
C GLY A 21 -1.57 -23.43 -15.47
N ASN A 22 -1.91 -22.43 -14.66
CA ASN A 22 -1.71 -21.01 -14.99
C ASN A 22 -0.63 -20.39 -14.11
N LYS A 23 0.12 -19.45 -14.68
CA LYS A 23 1.07 -18.60 -13.96
C LYS A 23 0.38 -17.32 -13.51
N TRP A 24 0.50 -17.00 -12.23
CA TRP A 24 -0.02 -15.78 -11.63
C TRP A 24 1.13 -14.90 -11.17
N ALA A 25 1.10 -13.60 -11.49
CA ALA A 25 2.14 -12.67 -11.04
C ALA A 25 2.24 -12.69 -9.51
N TRP A 26 3.45 -12.81 -8.98
CA TRP A 26 3.71 -12.79 -7.54
C TRP A 26 5.19 -12.50 -7.27
N THR A 27 5.49 -11.40 -6.60
CA THR A 27 6.85 -10.82 -6.60
C THR A 27 7.54 -10.81 -5.24
N ILE A 28 6.80 -11.09 -4.16
CA ILE A 28 7.36 -11.19 -2.81
C ILE A 28 6.82 -12.46 -2.13
N PRO A 29 7.68 -13.41 -1.73
CA PRO A 29 7.21 -14.60 -1.03
C PRO A 29 6.57 -14.24 0.31
N ILE A 30 5.48 -14.93 0.66
CA ILE A 30 4.91 -14.90 2.01
C ILE A 30 5.53 -16.06 2.78
N ILE A 31 6.34 -15.75 3.79
CA ILE A 31 7.19 -16.72 4.48
C ILE A 31 6.93 -16.70 5.99
N LEU A 32 7.18 -17.84 6.62
CA LEU A 32 7.18 -17.98 8.08
C LEU A 32 8.56 -18.48 8.54
N PRO A 33 9.45 -17.59 8.99
CA PRO A 33 10.71 -17.99 9.60
C PRO A 33 10.51 -18.60 10.98
N ILE A 34 11.26 -19.64 11.29
CA ILE A 34 11.24 -20.35 12.58
C ILE A 34 12.64 -20.43 13.19
N THR A 35 12.69 -20.51 14.50
CA THR A 35 13.92 -20.71 15.27
C THR A 35 14.47 -22.12 15.08
N ALA A 36 15.75 -22.31 15.42
CA ALA A 36 16.38 -23.63 15.39
C ALA A 36 15.70 -24.63 16.35
N ASP A 37 15.10 -24.16 17.44
CA ASP A 37 14.37 -25.01 18.38
C ASP A 37 12.99 -25.41 17.84
N GLU A 38 12.24 -24.49 17.24
CA GLU A 38 10.97 -24.78 16.57
C GLU A 38 11.18 -25.77 15.41
N ALA A 39 12.27 -25.62 14.65
CA ALA A 39 12.61 -26.50 13.52
C ALA A 39 12.81 -27.97 13.93
N LYS A 40 13.20 -28.25 15.18
CA LYS A 40 13.29 -29.63 15.70
C LYS A 40 11.93 -30.31 15.80
N THR A 41 10.86 -29.53 15.91
CA THR A 41 9.48 -30.02 16.09
C THR A 41 8.63 -29.88 14.83
N ALA A 42 8.95 -28.94 13.95
CA ALA A 42 8.31 -28.77 12.65
C ALA A 42 8.75 -29.87 11.68
N VAL A 43 8.23 -31.08 11.83
CA VAL A 43 8.52 -32.21 10.92
C VAL A 43 7.47 -32.26 9.82
N VAL A 44 7.87 -32.51 8.57
CA VAL A 44 6.94 -32.68 7.45
C VAL A 44 5.87 -33.73 7.79
N GLY A 45 4.61 -33.37 7.55
CA GLY A 45 3.43 -34.19 7.88
C GLY A 45 2.89 -33.97 9.30
N SER A 46 3.61 -33.27 10.17
CA SER A 46 3.10 -32.87 11.49
C SER A 46 2.19 -31.63 11.39
N THR A 47 1.43 -31.39 12.46
CA THR A 47 0.67 -30.16 12.65
C THR A 47 1.22 -29.43 13.85
N VAL A 48 1.59 -28.16 13.65
CA VAL A 48 2.10 -27.28 14.71
C VAL A 48 1.09 -26.19 15.01
N ALA A 49 1.05 -25.73 16.25
CA ALA A 49 0.23 -24.60 16.66
C ALA A 49 0.88 -23.27 16.23
N LEU A 50 0.06 -22.30 15.82
CA LEU A 50 0.47 -20.92 15.60
C LEU A 50 0.04 -20.09 16.81
N SER A 51 0.99 -19.51 17.53
CA SER A 51 0.75 -18.74 18.75
C SER A 51 1.29 -17.31 18.65
N SER A 52 0.58 -16.36 19.27
CA SER A 52 1.06 -14.99 19.37
C SER A 52 2.25 -14.90 20.32
N ALA A 53 3.37 -14.32 19.88
CA ALA A 53 4.55 -14.13 20.71
C ALA A 53 4.28 -13.23 21.94
N SER A 54 3.33 -12.30 21.85
CA SER A 54 3.04 -11.34 22.93
C SER A 54 2.01 -11.85 23.93
N ALA A 55 1.03 -12.62 23.49
CA ALA A 55 -0.08 -13.09 24.33
C ALA A 55 0.03 -14.57 24.71
N GLY A 56 0.80 -15.38 23.96
CA GLY A 56 0.87 -16.83 24.11
C GLY A 56 -0.36 -17.58 23.56
N ASP A 57 -1.42 -16.87 23.18
CA ASP A 57 -2.65 -17.47 22.67
C ASP A 57 -2.43 -18.14 21.30
N VAL A 58 -2.92 -19.37 21.20
CA VAL A 58 -2.97 -20.12 19.94
C VAL A 58 -4.09 -19.57 19.07
N PHE A 59 -3.74 -19.09 17.87
CA PHE A 59 -4.68 -18.52 16.91
C PHE A 59 -4.87 -19.37 15.66
N GLY A 60 -4.17 -20.50 15.55
CA GLY A 60 -4.29 -21.38 14.40
C GLY A 60 -3.37 -22.58 14.44
N THR A 61 -3.32 -23.29 13.32
CA THR A 61 -2.43 -24.43 13.08
C THR A 61 -1.80 -24.32 11.70
N LEU A 62 -0.62 -24.91 11.56
CA LEU A 62 0.06 -25.10 10.29
C LEU A 62 0.33 -26.60 10.12
N LYS A 63 -0.15 -27.18 9.03
CA LYS A 63 0.23 -28.53 8.61
C LYS A 63 1.52 -28.42 7.81
N VAL A 64 2.61 -28.96 8.35
CA VAL A 64 3.95 -28.77 7.80
C VAL A 64 4.09 -29.58 6.52
N GLU A 65 4.35 -28.90 5.42
CA GLU A 65 4.63 -29.50 4.10
C GLU A 65 6.11 -29.38 3.75
N SER A 66 6.78 -28.33 4.25
CA SER A 66 8.21 -28.14 4.05
C SER A 66 8.91 -27.37 5.14
N VAL A 67 10.20 -27.67 5.27
CA VAL A 67 11.16 -26.97 6.12
C VAL A 67 12.46 -26.85 5.34
N TYR A 68 12.94 -25.63 5.14
CA TYR A 68 14.10 -25.36 4.29
C TYR A 68 14.86 -24.10 4.73
N ASP A 69 16.11 -24.00 4.31
CA ASP A 69 16.98 -22.88 4.66
C ASP A 69 16.53 -21.57 4.00
N TRP A 70 16.63 -20.48 4.74
CA TRP A 70 16.34 -19.15 4.26
C TRP A 70 17.61 -18.48 3.73
N ASP A 71 17.84 -18.58 2.42
CA ASP A 71 18.88 -17.77 1.76
C ASP A 71 18.42 -16.31 1.66
N LYS A 72 18.77 -15.53 2.68
CA LYS A 72 18.46 -14.09 2.73
C LYS A 72 19.11 -13.32 1.61
N ALA A 73 20.33 -13.68 1.18
CA ALA A 73 21.02 -12.94 0.13
C ALA A 73 20.27 -13.07 -1.21
N SER A 74 19.88 -14.29 -1.57
CA SER A 74 19.04 -14.55 -2.75
C SER A 74 17.68 -13.89 -2.64
N PHE A 75 17.03 -13.93 -1.47
CA PHE A 75 15.77 -13.23 -1.23
C PHE A 75 15.90 -11.72 -1.45
N ILE A 76 16.92 -11.09 -0.86
CA ILE A 76 17.14 -9.64 -0.97
C ILE A 76 17.37 -9.25 -2.43
N LYS A 77 18.25 -9.97 -3.13
CA LYS A 77 18.54 -9.72 -4.53
C LYS A 77 17.30 -9.83 -5.41
N ALA A 78 16.48 -10.86 -5.22
CA ALA A 78 15.29 -11.08 -6.03
C ALA A 78 14.16 -10.08 -5.75
N VAL A 79 13.88 -9.81 -4.47
CA VAL A 79 12.79 -8.91 -4.06
C VAL A 79 13.15 -7.44 -4.28
N TYR A 80 14.38 -7.04 -3.95
CA TYR A 80 14.78 -5.63 -3.99
C TYR A 80 15.57 -5.25 -5.23
N GLY A 81 16.08 -6.21 -6.01
CA GLY A 81 16.88 -5.94 -7.21
C GLY A 81 18.30 -5.44 -6.92
N THR A 82 18.78 -5.62 -5.68
CA THR A 82 20.10 -5.19 -5.22
C THR A 82 20.66 -6.16 -4.19
N GLU A 83 21.98 -6.21 -4.05
CA GLU A 83 22.67 -6.97 -3.00
C GLU A 83 22.99 -6.11 -1.76
N ARG A 84 22.81 -4.79 -1.88
CA ARG A 84 22.99 -3.85 -0.76
C ARG A 84 21.93 -4.06 0.30
N THR A 85 22.33 -3.95 1.57
CA THR A 85 21.46 -4.18 2.73
C THR A 85 21.22 -2.92 3.57
N ASP A 86 21.83 -1.80 3.18
CA ASP A 86 21.76 -0.51 3.85
C ASP A 86 20.52 0.30 3.41
N HIS A 87 19.36 -0.35 3.55
CA HIS A 87 18.05 0.26 3.33
C HIS A 87 16.97 -0.40 4.21
N PRO A 88 15.84 0.27 4.49
CA PRO A 88 14.80 -0.24 5.40
C PRO A 88 14.26 -1.62 5.01
N GLY A 89 14.05 -1.87 3.72
CA GLY A 89 13.53 -3.13 3.22
C GLY A 89 14.41 -4.33 3.58
N ALA A 90 15.72 -4.27 3.28
CA ALA A 90 16.63 -5.37 3.60
C ALA A 90 16.78 -5.58 5.11
N ARG A 91 16.78 -4.49 5.89
CA ARG A 91 16.86 -4.55 7.36
C ARG A 91 15.74 -5.35 8.01
N LEU A 92 14.55 -5.41 7.41
CA LEU A 92 13.45 -6.25 7.89
C LEU A 92 13.80 -7.74 7.94
N TRP A 93 14.74 -8.18 7.10
CA TRP A 93 15.02 -9.61 6.88
C TRP A 93 16.37 -10.02 7.45
N ILE A 94 17.40 -9.22 7.24
CA ILE A 94 18.75 -9.48 7.79
C ILE A 94 18.79 -9.29 9.31
N GLY A 95 17.90 -8.46 9.85
CA GLY A 95 17.78 -8.24 11.30
C GLY A 95 17.05 -9.36 12.04
N ASP A 96 16.43 -10.29 11.30
CA ASP A 96 15.90 -11.53 11.83
C ASP A 96 17.06 -12.52 12.03
N ASP A 97 17.15 -13.20 13.18
CA ASP A 97 18.22 -14.18 13.43
C ASP A 97 17.85 -15.59 12.92
N ARG A 98 16.59 -15.82 12.59
CA ARG A 98 16.10 -17.10 12.07
C ARG A 98 16.63 -17.35 10.67
N SER A 99 17.01 -18.59 10.42
CA SER A 99 17.62 -19.06 9.17
C SER A 99 16.83 -20.16 8.48
N THR A 100 15.67 -20.56 9.01
CA THR A 100 14.86 -21.66 8.50
C THR A 100 13.44 -21.18 8.27
N LEU A 101 12.84 -21.58 7.15
CA LEU A 101 11.44 -21.33 6.82
C LEU A 101 10.63 -22.62 6.98
N VAL A 102 9.36 -22.45 7.35
CA VAL A 102 8.36 -23.51 7.31
C VAL A 102 7.24 -23.13 6.34
N GLY A 103 6.81 -24.09 5.53
CA GLY A 103 5.73 -23.95 4.56
C GLY A 103 4.65 -25.01 4.77
N GLY A 104 3.41 -24.65 4.45
CA GLY A 104 2.29 -25.57 4.41
C GLY A 104 0.93 -24.93 4.61
N GLU A 105 -0.10 -25.78 4.69
CA GLU A 105 -1.49 -25.35 4.86
C GLU A 105 -1.73 -24.74 6.24
N ILE A 106 -2.35 -23.55 6.27
CA ILE A 106 -2.72 -22.87 7.50
C ILE A 106 -4.23 -22.93 7.76
N SER A 107 -4.60 -23.09 9.02
CA SER A 107 -5.98 -22.95 9.51
C SER A 107 -5.98 -21.97 10.67
N VAL A 108 -6.69 -20.84 10.52
CA VAL A 108 -6.66 -19.73 11.49
C VAL A 108 -8.03 -19.43 12.08
N LEU A 109 -8.04 -19.04 13.35
CA LEU A 109 -9.22 -18.52 14.02
C LEU A 109 -9.54 -17.10 13.52
N PRO A 110 -10.81 -16.67 13.63
CA PRO A 110 -11.18 -15.29 13.33
C PRO A 110 -10.35 -14.31 14.16
N PHE A 111 -9.72 -13.34 13.49
CA PHE A 111 -9.01 -12.26 14.16
C PHE A 111 -10.01 -11.23 14.72
N ASN A 112 -10.01 -11.04 16.04
CA ASN A 112 -10.79 -10.00 16.68
C ASN A 112 -9.99 -8.69 16.71
N ASP A 113 -10.21 -7.86 15.69
CA ASP A 113 -9.57 -6.55 15.59
C ASP A 113 -10.27 -5.52 16.47
N THR A 114 -9.58 -5.05 17.51
CA THR A 114 -10.10 -4.09 18.49
C THR A 114 -9.71 -2.64 18.20
N ARG A 115 -9.12 -2.35 17.03
CA ARG A 115 -8.74 -0.98 16.65
C ARG A 115 -10.00 -0.13 16.38
N ASP A 116 -9.99 1.12 16.82
CA ASP A 116 -11.15 2.05 16.71
C ASP A 116 -11.63 2.34 15.27
N PHE A 117 -10.81 1.98 14.28
CA PHE A 117 -11.10 2.16 12.86
C PHE A 117 -11.35 0.85 12.11
N VAL A 118 -11.53 -0.28 12.81
CA VAL A 118 -11.76 -1.61 12.21
C VAL A 118 -12.91 -1.64 11.19
N GLN A 119 -13.97 -0.87 11.41
CA GLN A 119 -15.12 -0.70 10.52
C GLN A 119 -14.75 -0.11 9.16
N ARG A 120 -13.59 0.55 9.05
CA ARG A 120 -13.04 1.09 7.80
C ARG A 120 -12.09 0.11 7.12
N ILE A 121 -11.78 -1.04 7.72
CA ILE A 121 -10.90 -2.08 7.15
C ILE A 121 -11.76 -3.12 6.44
N PHE A 122 -11.40 -3.46 5.21
CA PHE A 122 -12.18 -4.40 4.40
C PHE A 122 -11.40 -5.68 4.14
N ASN A 123 -12.13 -6.80 4.21
CA ASN A 123 -11.70 -8.06 3.62
C ASN A 123 -12.25 -8.20 2.18
N PRO A 124 -11.72 -9.14 1.38
CA PRO A 124 -12.15 -9.36 0.00
C PRO A 124 -13.66 -9.52 -0.19
N VAL A 125 -14.31 -10.32 0.65
CA VAL A 125 -15.76 -10.59 0.53
C VAL A 125 -16.57 -9.33 0.78
N LYS A 126 -16.26 -8.60 1.87
CA LYS A 126 -16.97 -7.37 2.23
C LYS A 126 -16.82 -6.29 1.16
N LEU A 127 -15.61 -6.05 0.64
CA LEU A 127 -15.44 -4.98 -0.35
C LEU A 127 -16.08 -5.32 -1.69
N ARG A 128 -16.00 -6.59 -2.14
CA ARG A 128 -16.69 -7.03 -3.37
C ARG A 128 -18.19 -6.86 -3.29
N ASN A 129 -18.80 -7.24 -2.16
CA ASN A 129 -20.23 -7.03 -1.93
C ASN A 129 -20.57 -5.53 -1.94
N PHE A 130 -19.80 -4.71 -1.24
CA PHE A 130 -19.98 -3.26 -1.24
C PHE A 130 -19.89 -2.66 -2.65
N ILE A 131 -18.88 -3.05 -3.44
CA ILE A 131 -18.71 -2.61 -4.83
C ILE A 131 -19.95 -2.97 -5.67
N ALA A 132 -20.47 -4.19 -5.53
CA ALA A 132 -21.67 -4.65 -6.23
C ALA A 132 -22.93 -3.91 -5.78
N GLU A 133 -23.13 -3.71 -4.48
CA GLU A 133 -24.26 -2.98 -3.90
C GLU A 133 -24.29 -1.52 -4.35
N GLN A 134 -23.14 -0.87 -4.43
CA GLN A 134 -23.03 0.49 -4.97
C GLN A 134 -23.21 0.55 -6.49
N GLY A 135 -23.21 -0.59 -7.18
CA GLY A 135 -23.28 -0.68 -8.64
C GLY A 135 -22.07 -0.05 -9.32
N TYR A 136 -20.89 -0.06 -8.68
CA TYR A 136 -19.67 0.42 -9.31
C TYR A 136 -19.24 -0.56 -10.40
N GLU A 137 -19.10 -0.06 -11.62
CA GLU A 137 -18.75 -0.87 -12.79
C GLU A 137 -17.25 -0.84 -13.08
N VAL A 138 -16.59 0.24 -12.68
CA VAL A 138 -15.14 0.40 -12.67
C VAL A 138 -14.74 0.98 -11.32
N THR A 139 -13.61 0.54 -10.81
CA THR A 139 -13.13 0.92 -9.48
C THR A 139 -11.65 1.23 -9.53
N VAL A 140 -11.24 2.28 -8.82
CA VAL A 140 -9.84 2.70 -8.72
C VAL A 140 -9.44 2.85 -7.27
N ALA A 141 -8.23 2.39 -6.93
CA ALA A 141 -7.70 2.56 -5.59
C ALA A 141 -6.34 3.25 -5.57
N PHE A 142 -6.11 4.02 -4.52
CA PHE A 142 -4.83 4.63 -4.21
C PHE A 142 -4.31 4.13 -2.87
N GLN A 143 -3.10 3.56 -2.90
CA GLN A 143 -2.37 3.12 -1.72
C GLN A 143 -1.66 4.30 -1.08
N THR A 144 -1.74 4.40 0.25
CA THR A 144 -0.90 5.33 1.02
C THR A 144 -0.51 4.74 2.37
N ARG A 145 0.65 5.16 2.88
CA ARG A 145 1.07 4.98 4.29
C ARG A 145 1.22 6.31 5.03
N ASN A 146 1.08 7.44 4.33
CA ASN A 146 1.32 8.79 4.83
C ASN A 146 0.01 9.58 4.90
N PRO A 147 -0.14 10.54 5.81
CA PRO A 147 -1.17 11.57 5.69
C PRO A 147 -1.17 12.20 4.28
N LEU A 148 -2.35 12.56 3.78
CA LEU A 148 -2.44 13.09 2.42
C LEU A 148 -2.01 14.56 2.37
N HIS A 149 -1.28 14.89 1.30
CA HIS A 149 -1.14 16.25 0.79
C HIS A 149 -2.05 16.35 -0.43
N ARG A 150 -2.33 17.56 -0.91
CA ARG A 150 -3.18 17.77 -2.08
C ARG A 150 -2.63 17.09 -3.35
N ALA A 151 -1.31 16.93 -3.48
CA ALA A 151 -0.71 16.13 -4.55
C ALA A 151 -1.10 14.64 -4.48
N HIS A 152 -1.20 14.06 -3.27
CA HIS A 152 -1.68 12.69 -3.09
C HIS A 152 -3.18 12.57 -3.34
N GLU A 153 -3.98 13.56 -2.91
CA GLU A 153 -5.41 13.64 -3.24
C GLU A 153 -5.60 13.68 -4.77
N TYR A 154 -4.79 14.47 -5.47
CA TYR A 154 -4.88 14.62 -6.91
C TYR A 154 -4.57 13.32 -7.67
N ALA A 155 -3.75 12.42 -7.12
CA ALA A 155 -3.56 11.10 -7.73
C ALA A 155 -4.88 10.31 -7.82
N LEU A 156 -5.72 10.38 -6.77
CA LEU A 156 -7.07 9.81 -6.76
C LEU A 156 -7.99 10.54 -7.74
N VAL A 157 -7.99 11.88 -7.73
CA VAL A 157 -8.78 12.72 -8.65
C VAL A 157 -8.46 12.35 -10.10
N TYR A 158 -7.18 12.43 -10.47
CA TYR A 158 -6.68 12.10 -11.80
C TYR A 158 -7.08 10.68 -12.21
N GLY A 159 -6.85 9.69 -11.35
CA GLY A 159 -7.15 8.30 -11.68
C GLY A 159 -8.65 8.06 -11.88
N ALA A 160 -9.49 8.63 -11.02
CA ALA A 160 -10.93 8.51 -11.14
C ALA A 160 -11.47 9.22 -12.39
N GLU A 161 -11.01 10.44 -12.66
CA GLU A 161 -11.45 11.23 -13.82
C GLU A 161 -10.97 10.65 -15.14
N LYS A 162 -9.75 10.09 -15.18
CA LYS A 162 -9.25 9.37 -16.34
C LYS A 162 -10.19 8.23 -16.71
N LEU A 163 -10.53 7.37 -15.74
CA LEU A 163 -11.45 6.27 -15.97
C LEU A 163 -12.87 6.75 -16.33
N LEU A 164 -13.33 7.83 -15.71
CA LEU A 164 -14.63 8.41 -16.02
C LEU A 164 -14.69 8.94 -17.47
N ARG A 165 -13.64 9.59 -17.96
CA ARG A 165 -13.53 10.05 -19.35
C ARG A 165 -13.45 8.89 -20.33
N GLU A 166 -12.62 7.89 -20.04
CA GLU A 166 -12.35 6.75 -20.93
C GLU A 166 -13.55 5.80 -21.03
N THR A 167 -14.27 5.59 -19.93
CA THR A 167 -15.31 4.56 -19.86
C THR A 167 -16.74 5.10 -19.79
N GLY A 168 -16.92 6.31 -19.24
CA GLY A 168 -18.25 6.86 -18.95
C GLY A 168 -19.06 6.09 -17.89
N LYS A 169 -18.47 5.06 -17.27
CA LYS A 169 -19.12 4.14 -16.34
C LYS A 169 -19.19 4.70 -14.92
N LYS A 170 -19.99 4.08 -14.05
CA LYS A 170 -20.02 4.44 -12.62
C LYS A 170 -18.71 4.06 -11.92
N VAL A 171 -17.94 5.06 -11.49
CA VAL A 171 -16.60 4.89 -10.91
C VAL A 171 -16.64 4.80 -9.37
N GLY A 172 -16.22 3.69 -8.79
CA GLY A 172 -15.93 3.60 -7.35
C GLY A 172 -14.50 4.06 -7.04
N VAL A 173 -14.33 4.98 -6.10
CA VAL A 173 -13.01 5.56 -5.77
C VAL A 173 -12.62 5.16 -4.35
N PHE A 174 -11.47 4.50 -4.19
CA PHE A 174 -11.06 3.94 -2.90
C PHE A 174 -9.73 4.53 -2.45
N LEU A 175 -9.79 5.38 -1.41
CA LEU A 175 -8.60 5.66 -0.61
C LEU A 175 -8.31 4.41 0.22
N ASN A 176 -7.21 3.73 -0.07
CA ASN A 176 -6.94 2.40 0.44
C ASN A 176 -5.61 2.37 1.22
N PRO A 177 -5.58 2.99 2.42
CA PRO A 177 -4.37 3.15 3.19
C PRO A 177 -3.95 1.84 3.86
N LEU A 178 -2.66 1.74 4.11
CA LEU A 178 -2.03 0.64 4.83
C LEU A 178 -2.07 0.92 6.34
N VAL A 179 -2.67 0.01 7.10
CA VAL A 179 -2.92 0.18 8.55
C VAL A 179 -2.22 -0.85 9.44
N GLY A 180 -1.50 -1.80 8.85
CA GLY A 180 -0.65 -2.75 9.58
C GLY A 180 0.71 -2.16 9.94
N GLN A 181 1.71 -3.04 10.12
CA GLN A 181 3.02 -2.66 10.63
C GLN A 181 3.77 -1.70 9.69
N LEU A 182 4.20 -0.58 10.25
CA LEU A 182 5.07 0.43 9.62
C LEU A 182 6.38 0.57 10.41
N LYS A 183 7.37 1.25 9.83
CA LYS A 183 8.60 1.66 10.52
C LYS A 183 8.32 2.68 11.63
N GLY A 184 9.19 2.72 12.65
CA GLY A 184 8.94 3.43 13.91
C GLY A 184 8.83 4.96 13.86
N ASP A 185 9.24 5.62 12.77
CA ASP A 185 9.12 7.08 12.60
C ASP A 185 7.86 7.52 11.83
N ASP A 186 7.04 6.57 11.35
CA ASP A 186 5.79 6.89 10.65
C ASP A 186 4.68 7.32 11.63
N VAL A 187 3.77 8.18 11.15
CA VAL A 187 2.59 8.60 11.94
C VAL A 187 1.72 7.36 12.23
N PRO A 188 1.27 7.14 13.47
CA PRO A 188 0.46 5.98 13.84
C PRO A 188 -0.80 5.82 12.98
N ALA A 189 -1.22 4.57 12.77
CA ALA A 189 -2.38 4.26 11.94
C ALA A 189 -3.65 4.98 12.41
N ALA A 190 -3.89 5.06 13.73
CA ALA A 190 -5.05 5.76 14.29
C ALA A 190 -5.11 7.24 13.84
N THR A 191 -4.01 7.97 13.99
CA THR A 191 -3.92 9.39 13.57
C THR A 191 -4.10 9.52 12.05
N ARG A 192 -3.46 8.68 11.25
CA ARG A 192 -3.61 8.72 9.78
C ARG A 192 -5.05 8.44 9.36
N MET A 193 -5.67 7.41 9.93
CA MET A 193 -7.06 7.04 9.66
C MET A 193 -8.03 8.17 10.02
N LEU A 194 -7.76 8.92 11.11
CA LEU A 194 -8.55 10.10 11.47
C LEU A 194 -8.46 11.19 10.38
N THR A 195 -7.26 11.46 9.85
CA THR A 195 -7.10 12.43 8.74
C THR A 195 -7.89 12.01 7.49
N TYR A 196 -7.83 10.73 7.13
CA TYR A 196 -8.53 10.21 5.95
C TYR A 196 -10.04 10.21 6.13
N ALA A 197 -10.52 9.78 7.30
CA ALA A 197 -11.94 9.78 7.63
C ALA A 197 -12.50 11.20 7.56
N LYS A 198 -11.82 12.17 8.18
CA LYS A 198 -12.26 13.57 8.15
C LYS A 198 -12.32 14.14 6.72
N LEU A 199 -11.29 13.87 5.92
CA LEU A 199 -11.24 14.31 4.51
C LEU A 199 -12.40 13.75 3.67
N ILE A 200 -12.74 12.47 3.87
CA ILE A 200 -13.78 11.77 3.10
C ILE A 200 -15.18 12.08 3.63
N ASP A 201 -15.39 12.01 4.94
CA ASP A 201 -16.70 12.24 5.57
C ASP A 201 -17.18 13.69 5.35
N ASP A 202 -16.25 14.66 5.34
CA ASP A 202 -16.55 16.07 5.00
C ASP A 202 -16.58 16.34 3.48
N LYS A 203 -16.34 15.33 2.63
CA LYS A 203 -16.31 15.42 1.15
C LYS A 203 -15.31 16.43 0.59
N LEU A 204 -14.18 16.60 1.27
CA LEU A 204 -13.13 17.57 0.90
C LEU A 204 -12.13 17.02 -0.14
N LEU A 205 -12.13 15.70 -0.38
CA LEU A 205 -11.20 15.08 -1.33
C LEU A 205 -11.40 15.64 -2.74
N GLY A 206 -10.34 16.24 -3.28
CA GLY A 206 -10.35 16.85 -4.62
C GLY A 206 -11.05 18.21 -4.71
N GLU A 207 -11.46 18.81 -3.58
CA GLU A 207 -12.05 20.15 -3.58
C GLU A 207 -11.07 21.19 -4.17
N GLY A 208 -11.54 21.94 -5.17
CA GLY A 208 -10.71 22.89 -5.94
C GLY A 208 -9.82 22.25 -7.01
N ASP A 209 -9.69 20.93 -7.02
CA ASP A 209 -8.80 20.20 -7.95
C ASP A 209 -9.56 19.33 -8.97
N LYS A 210 -10.76 18.83 -8.61
CA LYS A 210 -11.62 18.00 -9.47
C LYS A 210 -12.27 18.78 -10.61
N ASP A 211 -12.47 18.12 -11.74
CA ASP A 211 -13.29 18.60 -12.86
C ASP A 211 -14.78 18.40 -12.56
N VAL A 212 -15.38 19.40 -11.92
CA VAL A 212 -16.79 19.39 -11.52
C VAL A 212 -17.73 19.16 -12.71
N GLU A 213 -17.43 19.76 -13.86
CA GLU A 213 -18.26 19.64 -15.07
C GLU A 213 -18.25 18.21 -15.61
N LEU A 214 -17.09 17.53 -15.62
CA LEU A 214 -17.00 16.13 -15.98
C LEU A 214 -17.90 15.27 -15.11
N TRP A 215 -17.75 15.35 -13.78
CA TRP A 215 -18.53 14.54 -12.83
C TRP A 215 -20.03 14.77 -13.01
N GLN A 216 -20.46 16.04 -13.08
CA GLN A 216 -21.86 16.40 -13.28
C GLN A 216 -22.41 15.92 -14.63
N SER A 217 -21.65 16.06 -15.72
CA SER A 217 -22.06 15.60 -17.06
C SER A 217 -22.32 14.09 -17.13
N LYS A 218 -21.76 13.33 -16.20
CA LYS A 218 -21.93 11.88 -16.07
C LYS A 218 -22.90 11.48 -14.96
N GLY A 219 -23.56 12.44 -14.30
CA GLY A 219 -24.48 12.18 -13.19
C GLY A 219 -23.80 11.54 -11.98
N GLN A 220 -22.51 11.85 -11.76
CA GLN A 220 -21.66 11.28 -10.73
C GLN A 220 -21.05 12.39 -9.86
N ASP A 221 -20.55 12.06 -8.67
CA ASP A 221 -19.81 12.99 -7.82
C ASP A 221 -18.67 12.29 -7.08
N LEU A 222 -17.45 12.79 -7.28
CA LEU A 222 -16.24 12.28 -6.64
C LEU A 222 -16.36 12.18 -5.12
N GLY A 223 -16.94 13.20 -4.47
CA GLY A 223 -17.04 13.26 -3.01
C GLY A 223 -17.90 12.13 -2.45
N SER A 224 -19.07 11.89 -3.05
CA SER A 224 -19.99 10.82 -2.67
C SER A 224 -19.53 9.41 -3.07
N GLN A 225 -18.71 9.30 -4.11
CA GLN A 225 -18.23 8.02 -4.64
C GLN A 225 -16.85 7.62 -4.10
N THR A 226 -16.22 8.49 -3.30
CA THR A 226 -14.97 8.19 -2.62
C THR A 226 -15.24 7.48 -1.29
N CYS A 227 -14.58 6.35 -1.09
CA CYS A 227 -14.71 5.52 0.10
C CYS A 227 -13.34 5.29 0.74
N LEU A 228 -13.31 5.30 2.08
CA LEU A 228 -12.15 4.85 2.85
C LEU A 228 -12.25 3.33 3.02
N ALA A 229 -11.29 2.60 2.46
CA ALA A 229 -11.20 1.16 2.62
C ALA A 229 -9.79 0.79 3.06
N GLY A 230 -9.49 0.76 4.36
CA GLY A 230 -8.17 0.38 4.87
C GLY A 230 -7.81 -1.07 4.52
N LEU A 231 -6.51 -1.31 4.33
CA LEU A 231 -5.93 -2.64 4.13
C LEU A 231 -4.92 -2.93 5.25
N ASP A 232 -5.15 -4.04 5.95
CA ASP A 232 -4.19 -4.54 6.93
C ASP A 232 -3.16 -5.44 6.24
N MET A 233 -1.94 -4.93 6.15
CA MET A 233 -0.78 -5.63 5.61
C MET A 233 0.47 -5.00 6.23
N ARG A 234 1.64 -5.62 6.06
CA ARG A 234 2.92 -4.98 6.40
C ARG A 234 3.53 -4.29 5.18
N MET A 235 4.28 -3.22 5.41
CA MET A 235 5.08 -2.58 4.37
C MET A 235 6.43 -3.30 4.21
N TYR A 236 6.83 -3.58 2.98
CA TYR A 236 8.10 -4.25 2.64
C TYR A 236 9.20 -3.30 2.19
N TYR A 237 8.82 -2.07 1.81
CA TYR A 237 9.70 -1.08 1.16
C TYR A 237 10.40 -1.66 -0.07
N GLY A 238 9.67 -2.47 -0.83
CA GLY A 238 10.17 -3.29 -1.94
C GLY A 238 9.95 -2.69 -3.32
N GLY A 239 9.63 -1.38 -3.40
CA GLY A 239 9.56 -0.64 -4.66
C GLY A 239 8.72 -1.35 -5.72
N PRO A 240 9.28 -1.66 -6.91
CA PRO A 240 8.57 -2.34 -7.98
C PRO A 240 7.95 -3.69 -7.58
N SER A 241 8.69 -4.54 -6.86
CA SER A 241 8.16 -5.83 -6.41
C SER A 241 6.97 -5.65 -5.49
N GLU A 242 7.01 -4.68 -4.58
CA GLU A 242 5.89 -4.40 -3.69
C GLU A 242 4.71 -3.71 -4.40
N ALA A 243 4.95 -2.96 -5.48
CA ALA A 243 3.88 -2.39 -6.30
C ALA A 243 2.99 -3.48 -6.91
N VAL A 244 3.59 -4.58 -7.40
CA VAL A 244 2.85 -5.75 -7.90
C VAL A 244 2.06 -6.42 -6.77
N MET A 245 2.67 -6.63 -5.59
CA MET A 245 1.96 -7.18 -4.42
C MET A 245 0.78 -6.30 -4.00
N HIS A 246 0.97 -4.98 -3.98
CA HIS A 246 -0.10 -4.04 -3.72
C HIS A 246 -1.23 -4.21 -4.73
N ALA A 247 -0.95 -4.32 -6.02
CA ALA A 247 -1.96 -4.54 -7.04
C ALA A 247 -2.72 -5.87 -6.83
N ILE A 248 -2.02 -6.97 -6.52
CA ILE A 248 -2.64 -8.28 -6.22
C ILE A 248 -3.63 -8.18 -5.07
N TYR A 249 -3.26 -7.52 -3.96
CA TYR A 249 -4.18 -7.34 -2.83
C TYR A 249 -5.45 -6.58 -3.23
N ARG A 250 -5.32 -5.55 -4.07
CA ARG A 250 -6.46 -4.76 -4.55
C ARG A 250 -7.32 -5.53 -5.54
N GLN A 251 -6.71 -6.32 -6.42
CA GLN A 251 -7.42 -7.25 -7.28
C GLN A 251 -8.28 -8.19 -6.44
N ASN A 252 -7.72 -8.74 -5.37
CA ASN A 252 -8.44 -9.65 -4.48
C ASN A 252 -9.59 -8.96 -3.74
N LEU A 253 -9.46 -7.67 -3.43
CA LEU A 253 -10.54 -6.82 -2.92
C LEU A 253 -11.63 -6.47 -3.95
N GLY A 254 -11.47 -6.86 -5.22
CA GLY A 254 -12.42 -6.55 -6.31
C GLY A 254 -12.16 -5.21 -7.00
N ILE A 255 -11.03 -4.57 -6.73
CA ILE A 255 -10.65 -3.33 -7.39
C ILE A 255 -10.12 -3.64 -8.79
N SER A 256 -10.61 -2.90 -9.79
CA SER A 256 -10.29 -3.11 -11.20
C SER A 256 -9.07 -2.32 -11.68
N HIS A 257 -8.75 -1.19 -11.04
CA HIS A 257 -7.65 -0.31 -11.39
C HIS A 257 -6.86 0.13 -10.15
N PHE A 258 -5.54 0.17 -10.25
CA PHE A 258 -4.66 0.59 -9.16
C PHE A 258 -3.78 1.76 -9.58
N ILE A 259 -3.83 2.85 -8.82
CA ILE A 259 -3.00 4.02 -9.09
C ILE A 259 -1.57 3.75 -8.62
N ILE A 260 -0.62 3.98 -9.53
CA ILE A 260 0.80 3.86 -9.24
C ILE A 260 1.45 5.21 -9.54
N GLY A 261 1.88 5.88 -8.48
CA GLY A 261 2.64 7.12 -8.59
C GLY A 261 4.13 6.89 -8.75
N ARG A 262 4.85 8.00 -8.81
CA ARG A 262 6.31 8.02 -8.71
C ARG A 262 6.81 7.36 -7.41
N LYS A 263 7.91 6.61 -7.50
CA LYS A 263 8.61 6.01 -6.34
C LYS A 263 7.67 5.22 -5.42
N HIS A 264 6.71 4.52 -6.02
CA HIS A 264 5.73 3.73 -5.28
C HIS A 264 6.43 2.66 -4.45
N ALA A 265 6.12 2.60 -3.15
CA ALA A 265 6.75 1.69 -2.19
C ALA A 265 8.29 1.77 -2.09
N ASP A 266 8.88 2.86 -2.57
CA ASP A 266 10.33 3.09 -2.55
C ASP A 266 10.87 3.40 -1.15
N ALA A 267 12.14 3.08 -0.95
CA ALA A 267 12.99 3.54 0.14
C ALA A 267 14.43 3.72 -0.39
N PRO A 268 15.08 4.87 -0.16
CA PRO A 268 16.47 5.07 -0.58
C PRO A 268 17.44 4.27 0.30
N TYR A 269 18.68 4.15 -0.16
CA TYR A 269 19.79 3.74 0.68
C TYR A 269 20.10 4.79 1.76
N ASP A 270 20.89 4.42 2.76
CA ASP A 270 21.27 5.31 3.86
C ASP A 270 22.06 6.55 3.41
N ASP A 271 22.77 6.47 2.28
CA ASP A 271 23.46 7.59 1.64
C ASP A 271 22.52 8.52 0.83
N GLY A 272 21.22 8.20 0.77
CA GLY A 272 20.20 8.95 0.04
C GLY A 272 20.11 8.62 -1.46
N SER A 273 20.99 7.76 -1.99
CA SER A 273 20.89 7.29 -3.37
C SER A 273 19.67 6.38 -3.56
N ALA A 274 19.11 6.41 -4.77
CA ALA A 274 17.91 5.64 -5.08
C ALA A 274 18.25 4.17 -5.37
N ILE A 275 17.38 3.25 -4.93
CA ILE A 275 17.46 1.84 -5.31
C ILE A 275 16.90 1.62 -6.71
N TRP A 276 15.78 2.29 -7.01
CA TRP A 276 15.06 2.21 -8.28
C TRP A 276 14.89 3.60 -8.90
N GLY A 277 14.63 3.63 -10.21
CA GLY A 277 14.21 4.83 -10.91
C GLY A 277 12.84 5.34 -10.45
N ASP A 278 12.50 6.55 -10.89
CA ASP A 278 11.29 7.24 -10.46
C ASP A 278 9.99 6.51 -10.86
N PHE A 279 10.03 5.72 -11.93
CA PHE A 279 8.87 5.05 -12.52
C PHE A 279 9.01 3.53 -12.66
N ASP A 280 10.09 2.92 -12.15
CA ASP A 280 10.30 1.46 -12.24
C ASP A 280 9.13 0.64 -11.68
N ALA A 281 8.45 1.18 -10.66
CA ALA A 281 7.26 0.58 -10.07
C ALA A 281 6.03 0.56 -11.00
N GLN A 282 6.00 1.42 -12.00
CA GLN A 282 5.02 1.38 -13.09
C GLN A 282 5.49 0.41 -14.18
N GLU A 283 6.78 0.47 -14.54
CA GLU A 283 7.35 -0.30 -15.65
C GLU A 283 7.32 -1.81 -15.41
N ILE A 284 7.44 -2.27 -14.17
CA ILE A 284 7.40 -3.70 -13.83
C ILE A 284 6.12 -4.40 -14.33
N PHE A 285 5.00 -3.68 -14.47
CA PHE A 285 3.73 -4.24 -14.95
C PHE A 285 3.75 -4.61 -16.44
N HIS A 286 4.75 -4.14 -17.19
CA HIS A 286 4.96 -4.56 -18.58
C HIS A 286 5.73 -5.88 -18.71
N ASN A 287 6.33 -6.37 -17.62
CA ASN A 287 7.17 -7.56 -17.61
C ASN A 287 6.87 -8.44 -16.38
N LEU A 288 5.62 -8.84 -16.23
CA LEU A 288 5.19 -9.73 -15.15
C LEU A 288 5.53 -11.19 -15.49
N GLY A 289 5.91 -11.96 -14.46
CA GLY A 289 6.16 -13.41 -14.59
C GLY A 289 4.90 -14.27 -14.80
N GLY A 290 3.72 -13.68 -14.65
CA GLY A 290 2.43 -14.35 -14.77
C GLY A 290 1.28 -13.36 -14.95
N GLU A 291 0.06 -13.87 -14.97
CA GLU A 291 -1.14 -13.09 -15.20
C GLU A 291 -1.51 -12.22 -13.98
N LEU A 292 -2.03 -11.03 -14.28
CA LEU A 292 -2.62 -10.10 -13.33
C LEU A 292 -3.74 -9.32 -14.04
N SER A 293 -4.96 -9.40 -13.52
CA SER A 293 -6.15 -8.83 -14.15
C SER A 293 -6.37 -7.34 -13.85
N ILE A 294 -5.95 -6.88 -12.66
CA ILE A 294 -6.04 -5.47 -12.28
C ILE A 294 -5.16 -4.62 -13.20
N LYS A 295 -5.71 -3.51 -13.68
CA LYS A 295 -4.99 -2.57 -14.55
C LYS A 295 -4.33 -1.48 -13.74
N THR A 296 -3.23 -0.91 -14.24
CA THR A 296 -2.59 0.23 -13.58
C THR A 296 -3.12 1.55 -14.13
N VAL A 297 -3.18 2.55 -13.26
CA VAL A 297 -3.39 3.96 -13.63
C VAL A 297 -2.15 4.72 -13.17
N ASN A 298 -1.21 4.85 -14.10
CA ASN A 298 0.06 5.52 -13.84
C ASN A 298 -0.15 7.02 -13.75
N VAL A 299 0.35 7.63 -12.67
CA VAL A 299 0.28 9.08 -12.45
C VAL A 299 1.68 9.67 -12.33
N GLY A 300 1.90 10.78 -13.02
CA GLY A 300 3.16 11.52 -13.00
C GLY A 300 3.32 12.39 -11.75
N PHE A 301 4.23 13.36 -11.83
CA PHE A 301 4.41 14.37 -10.79
C PHE A 301 3.19 15.28 -10.73
N ALA A 302 2.64 15.47 -9.54
CA ALA A 302 1.56 16.41 -9.29
C ALA A 302 2.00 17.50 -8.31
N ALA A 303 1.61 18.74 -8.59
CA ALA A 303 1.90 19.90 -7.74
C ALA A 303 0.78 20.93 -7.86
N TYR A 304 0.65 21.81 -6.87
CA TYR A 304 -0.20 22.98 -6.98
C TYR A 304 0.49 24.03 -7.84
N PHE A 305 -0.25 24.65 -8.76
CA PHE A 305 0.26 25.68 -9.66
C PHE A 305 -0.45 27.01 -9.42
N GLU A 306 0.32 28.09 -9.23
CA GLU A 306 -0.23 29.42 -8.92
C GLU A 306 -1.11 29.95 -10.05
N GLU A 307 -0.70 29.75 -11.30
CA GLU A 307 -1.33 30.30 -12.49
C GLU A 307 -2.69 29.66 -12.81
N ILE A 308 -2.92 28.41 -12.38
CA ILE A 308 -4.22 27.73 -12.57
C ILE A 308 -5.00 27.58 -11.27
N GLY A 309 -4.43 27.97 -10.12
CA GLY A 309 -5.09 27.94 -8.82
C GLY A 309 -5.49 26.55 -8.34
N ARG A 310 -4.82 25.49 -8.80
CA ARG A 310 -5.15 24.09 -8.43
C ARG A 310 -3.97 23.14 -8.61
N VAL A 311 -4.12 21.92 -8.10
CA VAL A 311 -3.21 20.82 -8.36
C VAL A 311 -3.40 20.30 -9.78
N GLY A 312 -2.29 20.03 -10.46
CA GLY A 312 -2.26 19.43 -11.79
C GLY A 312 -1.04 18.55 -11.98
N LEU A 313 -0.94 17.87 -13.11
CA LEU A 313 0.28 17.18 -13.50
C LEU A 313 1.32 18.17 -13.99
N VAL A 314 2.58 17.97 -13.61
CA VAL A 314 3.71 18.81 -14.03
C VAL A 314 3.93 18.77 -15.53
N GLU A 315 3.69 17.62 -16.17
CA GLU A 315 3.84 17.47 -17.61
C GLU A 315 2.88 18.35 -18.44
N ASP A 316 1.67 18.58 -17.92
CA ASP A 316 0.64 19.42 -18.54
C ASP A 316 0.80 20.91 -18.20
N ASN A 317 1.67 21.23 -17.26
CA ASN A 317 1.81 22.56 -16.65
C ASN A 317 3.26 23.06 -16.67
N LYS A 318 4.02 22.68 -17.71
CA LYS A 318 5.42 23.10 -17.88
C LYS A 318 5.52 24.63 -17.94
N GLY A 319 6.50 25.18 -17.23
CA GLY A 319 6.75 26.62 -17.15
C GLY A 319 5.87 27.38 -16.15
N LYS A 320 4.91 26.70 -15.49
CA LYS A 320 4.12 27.28 -14.40
C LYS A 320 4.80 27.13 -13.05
N THR A 321 4.46 28.00 -12.12
CA THR A 321 5.05 28.11 -10.79
C THR A 321 4.42 27.11 -9.83
N THR A 322 5.21 26.15 -9.36
CA THR A 322 4.75 25.14 -8.40
C THR A 322 4.86 25.63 -6.95
N VAL A 323 3.82 25.42 -6.16
CA VAL A 323 3.86 25.57 -4.71
C VAL A 323 4.24 24.24 -4.09
N ASN A 324 5.42 24.17 -3.47
CA ASN A 324 5.94 22.96 -2.85
C ASN A 324 6.47 23.25 -1.44
N ILE A 325 6.25 22.31 -0.51
CA ILE A 325 6.85 22.32 0.82
C ILE A 325 7.60 21.00 0.99
N SER A 326 8.88 21.05 1.36
CA SER A 326 9.66 19.84 1.63
C SER A 326 9.09 19.08 2.82
N GLY A 327 9.21 17.75 2.83
CA GLY A 327 8.73 16.95 3.96
C GLY A 327 9.35 17.35 5.31
N THR A 328 10.59 17.81 5.32
CA THR A 328 11.25 18.35 6.51
C THR A 328 10.61 19.65 6.99
N LYS A 329 10.35 20.60 6.08
CA LYS A 329 9.68 21.86 6.42
C LYS A 329 8.23 21.63 6.86
N MET A 330 7.51 20.74 6.18
CA MET A 330 6.14 20.36 6.55
C MET A 330 6.10 19.80 7.97
N ARG A 331 7.01 18.86 8.31
CA ARG A 331 7.11 18.32 9.66
C ARG A 331 7.45 19.39 10.69
N ALA A 332 8.37 20.31 10.39
CA ALA A 332 8.71 21.41 11.31
C ALA A 332 7.48 22.27 11.63
N LEU A 333 6.75 22.74 10.60
CA LEU A 333 5.52 23.53 10.78
C LEU A 333 4.50 22.80 11.66
N LEU A 334 4.25 21.52 11.39
CA LEU A 334 3.30 20.72 12.16
C LEU A 334 3.74 20.50 13.61
N ASN A 335 5.04 20.33 13.86
CA ASN A 335 5.58 20.20 15.22
C ASN A 335 5.51 21.51 16.00
N ASP A 336 5.73 22.64 15.33
CA ASP A 336 5.67 23.98 15.91
C ASP A 336 4.23 24.47 16.08
N GLY A 337 3.23 23.69 15.68
CA GLY A 337 1.82 24.07 15.71
C GLY A 337 1.47 25.21 14.75
N GLN A 338 2.26 25.37 13.69
CA GLN A 338 2.04 26.37 12.64
C GLN A 338 1.30 25.73 11.46
N MET A 339 0.25 26.40 11.00
CA MET A 339 -0.55 25.93 9.86
C MET A 339 0.30 25.92 8.58
N PRO A 340 0.44 24.78 7.88
CA PRO A 340 1.04 24.74 6.56
C PRO A 340 0.19 25.46 5.51
N ASP A 341 0.80 25.76 4.36
CA ASP A 341 0.09 26.33 3.22
C ASP A 341 -1.05 25.40 2.76
N ASP A 342 -2.26 25.93 2.67
CA ASP A 342 -3.49 25.20 2.32
C ASP A 342 -3.52 24.73 0.86
N ARG A 343 -2.65 25.31 0.02
CA ARG A 343 -2.37 24.85 -1.35
C ARG A 343 -1.62 23.52 -1.37
N VAL A 344 -0.98 23.13 -0.25
CA VAL A 344 -0.22 21.88 -0.13
C VAL A 344 -0.90 20.86 0.76
N MET A 345 -1.44 21.25 1.92
CA MET A 345 -2.13 20.35 2.86
C MET A 345 -3.43 20.99 3.34
N ARG A 346 -4.53 20.24 3.30
CA ARG A 346 -5.83 20.72 3.81
C ARG A 346 -5.72 21.14 5.27
N PRO A 347 -6.32 22.27 5.68
CA PRO A 347 -6.33 22.69 7.09
C PRO A 347 -6.88 21.63 8.05
N THR A 348 -7.88 20.85 7.63
CA THR A 348 -8.45 19.76 8.43
C THR A 348 -7.43 18.66 8.74
N THR A 349 -6.68 18.21 7.74
CA THR A 349 -5.57 17.25 7.90
C THR A 349 -4.46 17.85 8.76
N ALA A 350 -4.08 19.10 8.51
CA ALA A 350 -3.01 19.77 9.24
C ALA A 350 -3.34 19.91 10.74
N THR A 351 -4.57 20.31 11.10
CA THR A 351 -5.01 20.43 12.50
C THR A 351 -4.85 19.11 13.26
N ILE A 352 -5.32 17.99 12.69
CA ILE A 352 -5.19 16.66 13.33
C ILE A 352 -3.72 16.29 13.53
N LEU A 353 -2.86 16.57 12.55
CA LEU A 353 -1.43 16.27 12.64
C LEU A 353 -0.73 17.17 13.68
N MET A 354 -1.06 18.45 13.74
CA MET A 354 -0.53 19.37 14.76
C MET A 354 -0.91 18.94 16.17
N GLU A 355 -2.16 18.51 16.39
CA GLU A 355 -2.61 17.96 17.67
C GLU A 355 -1.82 16.72 18.06
N TYR A 356 -1.59 15.81 17.11
CA TYR A 356 -0.74 14.64 17.31
C TYR A 356 0.70 15.02 17.71
N TYR A 357 1.37 15.89 16.95
CA TYR A 357 2.75 16.29 17.26
C TYR A 357 2.84 17.04 18.59
N ARG A 358 1.85 17.89 18.92
CA ARG A 358 1.78 18.56 20.22
C ARG A 358 1.68 17.55 21.37
N SER A 359 0.82 16.53 21.24
CA SER A 359 0.69 15.49 22.27
C SER A 359 1.99 14.70 22.49
N LYS A 360 2.76 14.49 21.42
CA LYS A 360 4.07 13.82 21.48
C LYS A 360 5.16 14.66 22.13
N ASN A 361 5.08 15.99 22.04
CA ASN A 361 6.06 16.91 22.64
C ASN A 361 5.80 17.18 24.14
N VAL A 362 4.60 16.86 24.63
CA VAL A 362 4.19 17.04 26.05
C VAL A 362 4.35 15.74 26.84
N ALA A 363 4.33 14.58 26.17
CA ALA A 363 4.64 13.26 26.73
C ALA A 363 6.14 12.98 26.70
#